data_AF-A0A966DPR6-F1
#
_entry.id   AF-A0A966DPR6-F1
#
_cell.length_a   1.000
_cell.length_b   1.000
_cell.length_c   1.000
_cell.angle_alpha   90.00
_cell.angle_beta   90.00
_cell.angle_gamma   90.00
#
_symmetry.space_group_name_H-M   'P 1'
#
loop_
_entity.id
_entity.type
_entity.pdbx_description
1 polymer ?
#
loop_
_entity_poly.entity_id
_entity_poly.type
_entity_poly.pdbx_seq_one_letter_code
_entity_poly.pdbx_strand_id
1 'polypeptide(L)'
;MSKCSYLYRMKPAVFLILIFTFYSRLSAAQENDCNKLGAWIWYIEQTGFSHAELADTLSSLGVKRIYVKVADGIMDTVWWNTLVDKALIATYESRNMEVYGWSYNYPGSEFGQAEAVYKAAETGYHGYVVDVEHQFDGDSVNLYNLFTAFHSYKQLAVDNGVTDTTFILGCTTWGNPIDHWFRIDIVNPFVDAFFPQTYVELWGQYYLNNITFWIDSTNNEYRALGATKPIHHICATEWDIITAPQIDEFIAASGPETSLWRVPGGGTPLSIWNTWNTVNWHMNFCDTTVAIAAKNNPTAKIYPNPFRDQLTVETTLQERTARLTIYSATGKILFHKNRFSGRQILATETWPSGLYLIQIASEDNLSTAKAIKK
;
A
#
# COMPACT_ATOMS: atom_id res chain seq x y z
N MET A 1 -78.61 -56.90 1.07
CA MET A 1 -78.25 -58.03 0.18
C MET A 1 -78.11 -57.53 -1.24
N SER A 2 -76.92 -57.71 -1.84
CA SER A 2 -76.63 -57.94 -3.27
C SER A 2 -76.97 -56.89 -4.35
N LYS A 3 -75.93 -56.63 -5.20
CA LYS A 3 -75.90 -56.28 -6.65
C LYS A 3 -76.01 -54.78 -7.02
N CYS A 4 -74.96 -54.24 -7.67
CA CYS A 4 -74.74 -54.09 -9.14
C CYS A 4 -75.45 -52.80 -9.64
N SER A 5 -74.95 -51.92 -10.51
CA SER A 5 -73.88 -51.94 -11.51
C SER A 5 -73.72 -50.50 -12.08
N TYR A 6 -72.50 -50.16 -12.46
CA TYR A 6 -72.03 -49.23 -13.51
C TYR A 6 -72.95 -48.13 -14.07
N LEU A 7 -72.45 -46.88 -14.03
CA LEU A 7 -72.54 -45.96 -15.18
C LEU A 7 -71.38 -44.95 -15.20
N TYR A 8 -70.74 -44.89 -16.36
CA TYR A 8 -69.59 -44.09 -16.79
C TYR A 8 -69.78 -42.57 -16.59
N ARG A 9 -68.72 -41.85 -16.18
CA ARG A 9 -68.38 -40.53 -16.78
C ARG A 9 -66.95 -40.04 -16.50
N MET A 10 -66.25 -39.85 -17.61
CA MET A 10 -65.10 -39.00 -17.98
C MET A 10 -64.30 -38.24 -16.90
N LYS A 11 -62.97 -38.39 -16.99
CA LYS A 11 -61.93 -37.60 -16.31
C LYS A 11 -61.90 -36.15 -16.80
N PRO A 12 -61.69 -35.15 -15.92
CA PRO A 12 -61.19 -33.85 -16.34
C PRO A 12 -59.65 -33.87 -16.38
N ALA A 13 -59.09 -33.44 -17.50
CA ALA A 13 -57.66 -33.18 -17.67
C ALA A 13 -57.32 -31.87 -16.96
N VAL A 14 -56.44 -31.94 -15.96
CA VAL A 14 -55.88 -30.77 -15.27
C VAL A 14 -54.75 -30.22 -16.14
N PHE A 15 -54.95 -29.03 -16.68
CA PHE A 15 -53.92 -28.25 -17.38
C PHE A 15 -53.01 -27.60 -16.32
N LEU A 16 -51.83 -28.18 -16.11
CA LEU A 16 -50.79 -27.59 -15.28
C LEU A 16 -49.97 -26.63 -16.15
N ILE A 17 -50.18 -25.32 -16.00
CA ILE A 17 -49.36 -24.29 -16.64
C ILE A 17 -48.07 -24.17 -15.81
N LEU A 18 -47.00 -24.80 -16.30
CA LEU A 18 -45.63 -24.60 -15.81
C LEU A 18 -45.10 -23.26 -16.34
N ILE A 19 -45.16 -22.23 -15.51
CA ILE A 19 -44.46 -20.96 -15.75
C ILE A 19 -42.99 -21.20 -15.45
N PHE A 20 -42.18 -21.44 -16.48
CA PHE A 20 -40.72 -21.38 -16.37
C PHE A 20 -40.30 -19.91 -16.32
N THR A 21 -40.15 -19.36 -15.11
CA THR A 21 -39.40 -18.12 -14.91
C THR A 21 -37.92 -18.41 -15.16
N PHE A 22 -37.45 -18.07 -16.36
CA PHE A 22 -36.03 -17.94 -16.65
C PHE A 22 -35.48 -16.80 -15.77
N TYR A 23 -34.89 -17.16 -14.63
CA TYR A 23 -33.99 -16.26 -13.93
C TYR A 23 -32.72 -16.14 -14.75
N SER A 24 -32.66 -15.09 -15.58
CA SER A 24 -31.41 -14.58 -16.12
C SER A 24 -30.57 -14.09 -14.94
N ARG A 25 -29.73 -14.96 -14.38
CA ARG A 25 -28.61 -14.51 -13.56
C ARG A 25 -27.64 -13.81 -14.50
N LEU A 26 -27.81 -12.50 -14.65
CA LEU A 26 -26.67 -11.65 -14.96
C LEU A 26 -25.70 -11.81 -13.79
N SER A 27 -24.71 -12.68 -13.95
CA SER A 27 -23.46 -12.49 -13.23
C SER A 27 -22.91 -11.17 -13.76
N ALA A 28 -23.12 -10.08 -13.01
CA ALA A 28 -22.15 -9.00 -13.06
C ALA A 28 -20.81 -9.70 -12.79
N ALA A 29 -19.92 -9.70 -13.77
CA ALA A 29 -18.53 -10.05 -13.52
C ALA A 29 -18.11 -9.10 -12.40
N GLN A 30 -17.94 -9.64 -11.20
CA GLN A 30 -17.39 -8.89 -10.09
C GLN A 30 -16.00 -8.49 -10.59
N GLU A 31 -15.85 -7.21 -10.93
CA GLU A 31 -14.55 -6.63 -11.22
C GLU A 31 -13.65 -7.09 -10.07
N ASN A 32 -12.54 -7.76 -10.40
CA ASN A 32 -11.65 -8.24 -9.35
C ASN A 32 -11.22 -7.01 -8.57
N ASP A 33 -11.71 -6.89 -7.33
CA ASP A 33 -11.47 -5.72 -6.50
C ASP A 33 -10.08 -5.87 -5.90
N CYS A 34 -9.07 -5.43 -6.66
CA CYS A 34 -7.65 -5.57 -6.33
C CYS A 34 -7.04 -4.33 -5.69
N ASN A 35 -7.88 -3.44 -5.18
CA ASN A 35 -7.43 -2.34 -4.35
C ASN A 35 -8.09 -2.40 -2.97
N LYS A 36 -7.45 -1.74 -2.02
CA LYS A 36 -7.88 -1.55 -0.64
C LYS A 36 -7.71 -0.09 -0.25
N LEU A 37 -8.12 0.81 -1.15
CA LEU A 37 -7.98 2.25 -0.93
C LEU A 37 -8.76 2.67 0.32
N GLY A 38 -8.12 3.48 1.17
CA GLY A 38 -8.61 3.74 2.52
C GLY A 38 -8.73 5.20 2.93
N ALA A 39 -9.38 5.42 4.08
CA ALA A 39 -9.55 6.74 4.68
C ALA A 39 -9.33 6.72 6.19
N TRP A 40 -8.70 7.75 6.73
CA TRP A 40 -8.40 7.86 8.16
C TRP A 40 -9.41 8.72 8.91
N ILE A 41 -9.83 8.24 10.08
CA ILE A 41 -10.77 8.89 11.00
C ILE A 41 -9.99 9.23 12.27
N TRP A 42 -9.87 10.53 12.56
CA TRP A 42 -9.26 11.01 13.80
C TRP A 42 -10.26 11.03 14.95
N TYR A 43 -11.35 11.77 14.78
CA TYR A 43 -12.42 11.92 15.75
C TYR A 43 -13.75 11.99 14.99
N ILE A 44 -14.57 10.94 15.12
CA ILE A 44 -15.84 10.82 14.39
C ILE A 44 -16.78 11.98 14.74
N GLU A 45 -16.83 12.37 16.02
CA GLU A 45 -17.67 13.44 16.55
C GLU A 45 -17.34 14.81 15.95
N GLN A 46 -16.12 14.98 15.45
CA GLN A 46 -15.70 16.22 14.82
C GLN A 46 -16.10 16.29 13.34
N THR A 47 -16.45 15.16 12.72
CA THR A 47 -16.85 15.11 11.30
C THR A 47 -18.29 15.58 11.08
N GLY A 48 -19.12 15.55 12.13
CA GLY A 48 -20.57 15.78 12.02
C GLY A 48 -21.37 14.58 11.53
N PHE A 49 -20.72 13.43 11.30
CA PHE A 49 -21.35 12.17 10.92
C PHE A 49 -21.45 11.21 12.12
N SER A 50 -22.47 10.37 12.12
CA SER A 50 -22.41 9.07 12.79
C SER A 50 -21.56 8.08 11.98
N HIS A 51 -21.10 7.00 12.62
CA HIS A 51 -20.40 5.92 11.90
C HIS A 51 -21.24 5.31 10.76
N ALA A 52 -22.57 5.21 10.92
CA ALA A 52 -23.44 4.68 9.88
C ALA A 52 -23.49 5.60 8.64
N GLU A 53 -23.70 6.90 8.85
CA GLU A 53 -23.75 7.88 7.75
C GLU A 53 -22.39 8.02 7.06
N LEU A 54 -21.30 7.99 7.84
CA LEU A 54 -19.95 8.02 7.28
C LEU A 54 -19.66 6.74 6.48
N ALA A 55 -20.06 5.58 6.99
CA ALA A 55 -19.86 4.32 6.29
C ALA A 55 -20.63 4.30 4.95
N ASP A 56 -21.88 4.80 4.92
CA ASP A 56 -22.65 4.95 3.68
C ASP A 56 -21.95 5.89 2.69
N THR A 57 -21.45 7.03 3.19
CA THR A 57 -20.73 8.01 2.37
C THR A 57 -19.46 7.41 1.77
N LEU A 58 -18.58 6.82 2.59
CA LEU A 58 -17.32 6.24 2.14
C LEU A 58 -17.53 5.03 1.20
N SER A 59 -18.51 4.18 1.50
CA SER A 59 -18.86 3.05 0.64
C SER A 59 -19.34 3.52 -0.74
N SER A 60 -20.14 4.59 -0.79
CA SER A 60 -20.63 5.17 -2.05
C SER A 60 -19.52 5.76 -2.91
N LEU A 61 -18.41 6.20 -2.31
CA LEU A 61 -17.21 6.63 -3.03
C LEU A 61 -16.42 5.45 -3.60
N GLY A 62 -16.51 4.27 -2.96
CA GLY A 62 -15.69 3.10 -3.30
C GLY A 62 -14.54 2.84 -2.32
N VAL A 63 -14.51 3.50 -1.16
CA VAL A 63 -13.53 3.24 -0.09
C VAL A 63 -13.67 1.80 0.40
N LYS A 64 -12.54 1.13 0.63
CA LYS A 64 -12.45 -0.30 0.99
C LYS A 64 -11.86 -0.53 2.37
N ARG A 65 -11.25 0.48 2.98
CA ARG A 65 -10.65 0.38 4.31
C ARG A 65 -10.80 1.68 5.08
N ILE A 66 -11.02 1.59 6.37
CA ILE A 66 -10.96 2.73 7.27
C ILE A 66 -9.95 2.50 8.39
N TYR A 67 -9.35 3.60 8.87
CA TYR A 67 -8.42 3.61 10.00
C TYR A 67 -9.02 4.50 11.10
N VAL A 68 -9.49 3.89 12.19
CA VAL A 68 -10.16 4.59 13.30
C VAL A 68 -9.19 4.81 14.44
N LYS A 69 -9.12 6.04 14.98
CA LYS A 69 -8.33 6.27 16.19
C LYS A 69 -8.99 5.59 17.38
N VAL A 70 -8.23 4.78 18.11
CA VAL A 70 -8.74 3.94 19.20
C VAL A 70 -7.88 3.97 20.46
N ALA A 71 -6.72 4.63 20.46
CA ALA A 71 -5.94 4.88 21.66
C ALA A 71 -4.99 6.07 21.49
N ASP A 72 -4.41 6.54 22.59
CA ASP A 72 -3.45 7.65 22.63
C ASP A 72 -2.55 7.50 23.87
N GLY A 73 -1.34 6.96 23.69
CA GLY A 73 -0.34 6.78 24.75
C GLY A 73 -0.66 5.75 25.85
N ILE A 74 -1.90 5.25 25.92
CA ILE A 74 -2.34 4.14 26.79
C ILE A 74 -3.68 3.58 26.30
N MET A 75 -3.99 2.32 26.62
CA MET A 75 -5.35 1.79 26.43
C MET A 75 -6.33 2.42 27.45
N ASP A 76 -7.32 3.14 26.94
CA ASP A 76 -8.45 3.67 27.73
C ASP A 76 -9.76 3.46 26.97
N THR A 77 -10.52 2.44 27.34
CA THR A 77 -11.79 2.10 26.67
C THR A 77 -12.96 3.00 27.08
N VAL A 78 -12.80 3.86 28.10
CA VAL A 78 -13.82 4.82 28.50
C VAL A 78 -13.73 6.04 27.59
N TRP A 79 -12.51 6.56 27.40
CA TRP A 79 -12.27 7.67 26.50
C TRP A 79 -12.36 7.23 25.02
N TRP A 80 -11.71 6.12 24.68
CA TRP A 80 -11.72 5.54 23.35
C TRP A 80 -12.72 4.39 23.26
N ASN A 81 -14.01 4.70 23.41
CA ASN A 81 -15.07 3.69 23.36
C ASN A 81 -15.14 2.95 22.00
N THR A 82 -14.64 3.56 20.93
CA THR A 82 -14.51 2.96 19.58
C THR A 82 -13.64 1.70 19.59
N LEU A 83 -12.68 1.59 20.52
CA LEU A 83 -11.83 0.41 20.66
C LEU A 83 -12.61 -0.86 21.01
N VAL A 84 -13.77 -0.72 21.68
CA VAL A 84 -14.62 -1.83 22.14
C VAL A 84 -15.98 -1.88 21.45
N ASP A 85 -16.20 -1.02 20.45
CA ASP A 85 -17.48 -0.93 19.74
C ASP A 85 -17.57 -1.97 18.61
N LYS A 86 -18.19 -3.12 18.91
CA LYS A 86 -18.47 -4.16 17.90
C LYS A 86 -19.50 -3.74 16.86
N ALA A 87 -20.40 -2.80 17.20
CA ALA A 87 -21.40 -2.31 16.26
C ALA A 87 -20.77 -1.41 15.19
N LEU A 88 -19.73 -0.64 15.57
CA LEU A 88 -18.88 0.08 14.61
C LEU A 88 -18.28 -0.89 13.60
N ILE A 89 -17.63 -1.97 14.04
CA ILE A 89 -17.02 -2.97 13.14
C ILE A 89 -18.06 -3.50 12.15
N ALA A 90 -19.19 -4.01 12.66
CA ALA A 90 -20.26 -4.55 11.82
C ALA A 90 -20.85 -3.52 10.84
N THR A 91 -20.87 -2.23 11.22
CA THR A 91 -21.38 -1.15 10.39
C THR A 91 -20.54 -0.98 9.12
N TYR A 92 -19.22 -0.98 9.23
CA TYR A 92 -18.33 -0.84 8.07
C TYR A 92 -18.18 -2.15 7.28
N GLU A 93 -18.13 -3.30 7.96
CA GLU A 93 -18.07 -4.61 7.30
C GLU A 93 -19.30 -4.86 6.41
N SER A 94 -20.49 -4.48 6.86
CA SER A 94 -21.73 -4.62 6.05
C SER A 94 -21.72 -3.80 4.76
N ARG A 95 -20.72 -2.91 4.60
CA ARG A 95 -20.47 -2.09 3.41
C ARG A 95 -19.17 -2.48 2.69
N ASN A 96 -18.68 -3.70 2.96
CA ASN A 96 -17.48 -4.30 2.39
C ASN A 96 -16.20 -3.49 2.67
N MET A 97 -16.11 -2.86 3.84
CA MET A 97 -14.90 -2.15 4.28
C MET A 97 -14.18 -2.92 5.39
N GLU A 98 -12.85 -2.99 5.27
CA GLU A 98 -11.97 -3.40 6.36
C GLU A 98 -11.87 -2.27 7.40
N VAL A 99 -11.76 -2.65 8.67
CA VAL A 99 -11.65 -1.70 9.78
C VAL A 99 -10.36 -1.91 10.54
N TYR A 100 -9.49 -0.91 10.53
CA TYR A 100 -8.23 -0.89 11.24
C TYR A 100 -8.30 0.09 12.40
N GLY A 101 -7.73 -0.30 13.54
CA GLY A 101 -7.49 0.63 14.65
C GLY A 101 -6.16 1.35 14.45
N TRP A 102 -6.01 2.54 15.01
CA TRP A 102 -4.71 3.17 15.14
C TRP A 102 -4.59 4.01 16.42
N SER A 103 -3.36 4.29 16.83
CA SER A 103 -3.09 5.10 18.02
C SER A 103 -1.86 5.96 17.87
N TYR A 104 -1.84 7.09 18.59
CA TYR A 104 -0.59 7.79 18.90
C TYR A 104 0.16 7.05 19.99
N ASN A 105 1.47 6.96 19.84
CA ASN A 105 2.34 6.22 20.73
C ASN A 105 3.56 7.05 21.11
N TYR A 106 3.89 7.00 22.40
CA TYR A 106 4.99 7.77 23.01
C TYR A 106 5.92 6.84 23.81
N PRO A 107 7.16 7.26 24.13
CA PRO A 107 8.02 6.50 25.01
C PRO A 107 7.40 6.30 26.40
N GLY A 108 7.59 5.11 26.98
CA GLY A 108 7.06 4.73 28.28
C GLY A 108 5.69 4.05 28.23
N SER A 109 5.42 3.15 29.19
CA SER A 109 4.18 2.36 29.25
C SER A 109 3.93 1.52 27.99
N GLU A 110 4.99 0.95 27.40
CA GLU A 110 4.96 0.20 26.14
C GLU A 110 3.93 -0.94 26.19
N PHE A 111 3.88 -1.67 27.31
CA PHE A 111 2.89 -2.74 27.52
C PHE A 111 1.47 -2.20 27.68
N GLY A 112 1.27 -1.08 28.39
CA GLY A 112 -0.06 -0.48 28.57
C GLY A 112 -0.61 0.12 27.27
N GLN A 113 0.27 0.54 26.36
CA GLN A 113 -0.10 0.92 25.00
C GLN A 113 -0.46 -0.30 24.15
N ALA A 114 0.35 -1.36 24.23
CA ALA A 114 0.16 -2.58 23.45
C ALA A 114 -1.10 -3.39 23.83
N GLU A 115 -1.68 -3.20 25.02
CA GLU A 115 -2.98 -3.79 25.36
C GLU A 115 -4.08 -3.42 24.35
N ALA A 116 -3.98 -2.24 23.73
CA ALA A 116 -4.93 -1.79 22.71
C ALA A 116 -4.97 -2.70 21.48
N VAL A 117 -3.84 -3.30 21.05
CA VAL A 117 -3.84 -4.19 19.88
C VAL A 117 -4.57 -5.50 20.16
N TYR A 118 -4.40 -6.08 21.37
CA TYR A 118 -5.14 -7.26 21.78
C TYR A 118 -6.64 -6.95 21.88
N LYS A 119 -6.99 -5.80 22.48
CA LYS A 119 -8.38 -5.37 22.59
C LYS A 119 -9.02 -5.13 21.23
N ALA A 120 -8.31 -4.51 20.29
CA ALA A 120 -8.77 -4.31 18.92
C ALA A 120 -9.05 -5.66 18.23
N ALA A 121 -8.14 -6.64 18.37
CA ALA A 121 -8.36 -7.99 17.86
C ALA A 121 -9.62 -8.65 18.47
N GLU A 122 -9.82 -8.53 19.79
CA GLU A 122 -11.02 -9.05 20.48
C GLU A 122 -12.34 -8.39 20.05
N THR A 123 -12.27 -7.10 19.71
CA THR A 123 -13.41 -6.34 19.20
C THR A 123 -13.78 -6.75 17.78
N GLY A 124 -12.82 -7.20 16.97
CA GLY A 124 -13.03 -7.62 15.58
C GLY A 124 -12.38 -6.70 14.54
N TYR A 125 -11.43 -5.85 14.92
CA TYR A 125 -10.65 -5.09 13.95
C TYR A 125 -9.85 -6.05 13.03
N HIS A 126 -9.63 -5.62 11.79
CA HIS A 126 -8.87 -6.36 10.77
C HIS A 126 -7.35 -6.14 10.90
N GLY A 127 -6.96 -5.06 11.58
CA GLY A 127 -5.57 -4.76 11.85
C GLY A 127 -5.43 -3.53 12.74
N TYR A 128 -4.18 -3.17 13.03
CA TYR A 128 -3.82 -2.08 13.91
C TYR A 128 -2.59 -1.34 13.38
N VAL A 129 -2.60 -0.01 13.38
CA VAL A 129 -1.43 0.80 13.01
C VAL A 129 -0.92 1.59 14.22
N VAL A 130 0.36 1.43 14.53
CA VAL A 130 1.07 2.17 15.58
C VAL A 130 1.60 3.46 14.95
N ASP A 131 1.18 4.63 15.45
CA ASP A 131 1.72 5.94 15.04
C ASP A 131 2.79 6.39 16.04
N VAL A 132 4.04 6.34 15.60
CA VAL A 132 5.22 6.62 16.43
C VAL A 132 5.48 8.13 16.44
N GLU A 133 5.32 8.75 17.60
CA GLU A 133 5.45 10.20 17.75
C GLU A 133 6.92 10.67 17.87
N HIS A 134 7.17 11.95 17.57
CA HIS A 134 8.51 12.57 17.56
C HIS A 134 9.31 12.44 18.88
N GLN A 135 8.67 12.09 19.99
CA GLN A 135 9.36 11.81 21.25
C GLN A 135 10.27 10.58 21.15
N PHE A 136 10.13 9.75 20.11
CA PHE A 136 11.06 8.66 19.79
C PHE A 136 12.28 9.10 18.96
N ASP A 137 12.46 10.39 18.67
CA ASP A 137 13.55 10.88 17.79
C ASP A 137 14.92 10.35 18.28
N GLY A 138 15.54 9.51 17.46
CA GLY A 138 16.80 8.82 17.79
C GLY A 138 16.73 7.78 18.93
N ASP A 139 15.57 7.57 19.58
CA ASP A 139 15.40 6.66 20.72
C ASP A 139 15.11 5.22 20.26
N SER A 140 16.17 4.57 19.82
CA SER A 140 16.13 3.19 19.33
C SER A 140 15.70 2.17 20.38
N VAL A 141 15.95 2.43 21.68
CA VAL A 141 15.66 1.47 22.75
C VAL A 141 14.18 1.43 23.04
N ASN A 142 13.57 2.60 23.26
CA ASN A 142 12.13 2.65 23.51
C ASN A 142 11.34 2.27 22.26
N LEU A 143 11.83 2.61 21.06
CA LEU A 143 11.22 2.16 19.80
C LEU A 143 11.20 0.62 19.70
N TYR A 144 12.32 -0.04 19.99
CA TYR A 144 12.39 -1.52 20.04
C TYR A 144 11.44 -2.10 21.09
N ASN A 145 11.40 -1.52 22.29
CA ASN A 145 10.54 -2.00 23.38
C ASN A 145 9.05 -1.86 23.02
N LEU A 146 8.65 -0.74 22.42
CA LEU A 146 7.29 -0.51 21.95
C LEU A 146 6.87 -1.61 20.97
N PHE A 147 7.62 -1.82 19.89
CA PHE A 147 7.25 -2.81 18.88
C PHE A 147 7.37 -4.25 19.37
N THR A 148 8.29 -4.54 20.31
CA THR A 148 8.31 -5.83 21.01
C THR A 148 7.01 -6.06 21.78
N ALA A 149 6.52 -5.05 22.50
CA ALA A 149 5.26 -5.15 23.26
C ALA A 149 4.05 -5.34 22.34
N PHE A 150 3.90 -4.50 21.30
CA PHE A 150 2.80 -4.61 20.33
C PHE A 150 2.80 -5.96 19.61
N HIS A 151 3.97 -6.44 19.16
CA HIS A 151 4.10 -7.75 18.54
C HIS A 151 3.71 -8.88 19.51
N SER A 152 4.14 -8.79 20.77
CA SER A 152 3.81 -9.80 21.79
C SER A 152 2.31 -9.88 22.06
N TYR A 153 1.61 -8.73 22.13
CA TYR A 153 0.16 -8.72 22.33
C TYR A 153 -0.62 -9.16 21.09
N LYS A 154 -0.15 -8.85 19.89
CA LYS A 154 -0.68 -9.45 18.66
C LYS A 154 -0.53 -10.97 18.70
N GLN A 155 0.66 -11.48 19.01
CA GLN A 155 0.89 -12.93 19.05
C GLN A 155 0.05 -13.60 20.14
N LEU A 156 -0.11 -12.96 21.30
CA LEU A 156 -1.01 -13.43 22.36
C LEU A 156 -2.47 -13.53 21.88
N ALA A 157 -2.95 -12.57 21.07
CA ALA A 157 -4.30 -12.64 20.49
C ALA A 157 -4.45 -13.83 19.52
N VAL A 158 -3.40 -14.12 18.72
CA VAL A 158 -3.36 -15.29 17.84
C VAL A 158 -3.34 -16.59 18.64
N ASP A 159 -2.46 -16.70 19.64
CA ASP A 159 -2.29 -17.91 20.46
C ASP A 159 -3.56 -18.24 21.27
N ASN A 160 -4.29 -17.21 21.70
CA ASN A 160 -5.57 -17.36 22.40
C ASN A 160 -6.75 -17.63 21.45
N GLY A 161 -6.54 -17.64 20.13
CA GLY A 161 -7.60 -17.83 19.14
C GLY A 161 -8.60 -16.66 19.06
N VAL A 162 -8.18 -15.47 19.50
CA VAL A 162 -8.98 -14.24 19.39
C VAL A 162 -8.97 -13.71 17.95
N THR A 163 -7.83 -13.86 17.28
CA THR A 163 -7.66 -13.56 15.85
C THR A 163 -6.70 -14.58 15.24
N ASP A 164 -6.34 -14.39 13.97
CA ASP A 164 -5.36 -15.22 13.28
C ASP A 164 -4.26 -14.38 12.60
N THR A 165 -3.41 -15.02 11.80
CA THR A 165 -2.28 -14.37 11.13
C THR A 165 -2.68 -13.31 10.09
N THR A 166 -3.95 -13.21 9.71
CA THR A 166 -4.45 -12.17 8.81
C THR A 166 -4.60 -10.81 9.50
N PHE A 167 -4.57 -10.76 10.85
CA PHE A 167 -4.56 -9.49 11.57
C PHE A 167 -3.22 -8.77 11.36
N ILE A 168 -3.27 -7.61 10.70
CA ILE A 168 -2.07 -6.87 10.30
C ILE A 168 -1.66 -5.88 11.39
N LEU A 169 -0.37 -5.84 11.71
CA LEU A 169 0.23 -4.79 12.54
C LEU A 169 1.07 -3.86 11.65
N GLY A 170 0.62 -2.63 11.51
CA GLY A 170 1.28 -1.57 10.74
C GLY A 170 2.06 -0.59 11.61
N CYS A 171 2.93 0.19 10.97
CA CYS A 171 3.60 1.34 11.58
C CYS A 171 3.53 2.56 10.66
N THR A 172 3.15 3.70 11.23
CA THR A 172 3.42 5.04 10.69
C THR A 172 4.30 5.79 11.68
N THR A 173 4.99 6.82 11.19
CA THR A 173 5.85 7.67 12.00
C THR A 173 5.43 9.12 11.86
N TRP A 174 5.68 9.89 12.91
CA TRP A 174 5.65 11.35 12.84
C TRP A 174 6.65 11.84 11.80
N GLY A 175 6.14 12.30 10.66
CA GLY A 175 6.98 12.74 9.55
C GLY A 175 7.86 11.63 8.96
N ASN A 176 8.89 12.05 8.24
CA ASN A 176 9.80 11.14 7.54
C ASN A 176 10.84 10.57 8.52
N PRO A 177 10.99 9.22 8.62
CA PRO A 177 11.97 8.59 9.50
C PRO A 177 13.40 9.11 9.41
N ILE A 178 13.85 9.53 8.23
CA ILE A 178 15.23 10.03 8.06
C ILE A 178 15.47 11.35 8.78
N ASP A 179 14.45 12.22 8.85
CA ASP A 179 14.51 13.53 9.49
C ASP A 179 14.43 13.44 11.02
N HIS A 180 13.88 12.33 11.51
CA HIS A 180 13.64 12.04 12.93
C HIS A 180 14.60 10.97 13.51
N TRP A 181 15.54 10.47 12.70
CA TRP A 181 16.43 9.36 13.05
C TRP A 181 15.69 8.10 13.55
N PHE A 182 14.47 7.86 13.06
CA PHE A 182 13.76 6.63 13.36
C PHE A 182 14.42 5.44 12.67
N ARG A 183 14.69 4.40 13.45
CA ARG A 183 15.36 3.18 12.99
C ARG A 183 14.35 2.18 12.46
N ILE A 184 14.02 2.30 11.17
CA ILE A 184 13.07 1.42 10.49
C ILE A 184 13.51 -0.04 10.51
N ASP A 185 14.80 -0.33 10.46
CA ASP A 185 15.36 -1.67 10.61
C ASP A 185 15.07 -2.30 11.98
N ILE A 186 14.89 -1.50 13.04
CA ILE A 186 14.46 -1.96 14.36
C ILE A 186 12.97 -2.33 14.36
N VAL A 187 12.14 -1.57 13.65
CA VAL A 187 10.68 -1.77 13.58
C VAL A 187 10.30 -2.92 12.64
N ASN A 188 11.01 -3.06 11.52
CA ASN A 188 10.71 -3.97 10.42
C ASN A 188 10.44 -5.44 10.81
N PRO A 189 11.14 -6.05 11.78
CA PRO A 189 10.86 -7.43 12.20
C PRO A 189 9.49 -7.64 12.83
N PHE A 190 8.89 -6.59 13.40
CA PHE A 190 7.69 -6.69 14.22
C PHE A 190 6.40 -6.37 13.46
N VAL A 191 6.50 -5.63 12.36
CA VAL A 191 5.37 -5.13 11.59
C VAL A 191 5.19 -5.88 10.28
N ASP A 192 3.99 -5.78 9.73
CA ASP A 192 3.57 -6.39 8.48
C ASP A 192 3.60 -5.38 7.32
N ALA A 193 3.46 -4.07 7.60
CA ALA A 193 3.51 -3.00 6.62
C ALA A 193 3.90 -1.65 7.25
N PHE A 194 4.37 -0.73 6.41
CA PHE A 194 4.64 0.67 6.77
C PHE A 194 3.65 1.60 6.08
N PHE A 195 3.31 2.69 6.78
CA PHE A 195 2.31 3.66 6.34
C PHE A 195 2.89 5.09 6.38
N PRO A 196 3.84 5.45 5.51
CA PRO A 196 4.46 6.77 5.56
C PRO A 196 3.45 7.90 5.37
N GLN A 197 3.60 8.94 6.18
CA GLN A 197 2.89 10.21 6.04
C GLN A 197 3.50 11.04 4.90
N THR A 198 3.15 10.72 3.64
CA THR A 198 3.63 11.44 2.46
C THR A 198 2.70 12.61 2.14
N TYR A 199 2.73 13.62 3.03
CA TYR A 199 1.78 14.73 3.03
C TYR A 199 2.19 15.84 2.05
N VAL A 200 2.28 15.49 0.77
CA VAL A 200 2.70 16.39 -0.32
C VAL A 200 1.92 17.71 -0.38
N GLU A 201 0.64 17.71 0.02
CA GLU A 201 -0.14 18.94 0.13
C GLU A 201 0.42 19.87 1.21
N LEU A 202 0.67 19.35 2.42
CA LEU A 202 1.14 20.10 3.58
C LEU A 202 2.58 20.58 3.40
N TRP A 203 3.39 19.84 2.64
CA TRP A 203 4.76 20.21 2.31
C TRP A 203 4.82 21.38 1.30
N GLY A 204 3.75 21.57 0.52
CA GLY A 204 3.52 22.74 -0.33
C GLY A 204 3.57 22.47 -1.84
N GLN A 205 3.35 23.52 -2.63
CA GLN A 205 3.09 23.42 -4.07
C GLN A 205 4.19 22.69 -4.86
N TYR A 206 5.45 22.83 -4.48
CA TYR A 206 6.55 22.12 -5.14
C TYR A 206 6.38 20.60 -5.06
N TYR A 207 5.90 20.09 -3.93
CA TYR A 207 5.68 18.67 -3.70
C TYR A 207 4.45 18.17 -4.45
N LEU A 208 3.36 18.95 -4.46
CA LEU A 208 2.17 18.71 -5.27
C LEU A 208 2.42 18.67 -6.79
N ASN A 209 3.46 19.35 -7.27
CA ASN A 209 3.84 19.33 -8.67
C ASN A 209 4.76 18.13 -9.03
N ASN A 210 5.20 17.35 -8.03
CA ASN A 210 6.18 16.27 -8.19
C ASN A 210 5.79 15.03 -7.35
N ILE A 211 4.51 14.66 -7.34
CA ILE A 211 3.95 13.65 -6.44
C ILE A 211 4.62 12.30 -6.61
N THR A 212 4.72 11.81 -7.85
CA THR A 212 5.35 10.51 -8.16
C THR A 212 6.80 10.46 -7.66
N PHE A 213 7.57 11.54 -7.88
CA PHE A 213 8.95 11.63 -7.42
C PHE A 213 9.07 11.50 -5.90
N TRP A 214 8.18 12.15 -5.15
CA TRP A 214 8.22 12.12 -3.68
C TRP A 214 7.79 10.78 -3.11
N ILE A 215 6.84 10.10 -3.74
CA ILE A 215 6.49 8.71 -3.39
C ILE A 215 7.71 7.79 -3.60
N ASP A 216 8.38 7.88 -4.75
CA ASP A 216 9.59 7.11 -5.03
C ASP A 216 10.73 7.43 -4.05
N SER A 217 10.93 8.71 -3.71
CA SER A 217 11.94 9.14 -2.74
C SER A 217 11.68 8.53 -1.37
N THR A 218 10.46 8.68 -0.84
CA THR A 218 10.07 8.12 0.46
C THR A 218 10.20 6.60 0.46
N ASN A 219 9.81 5.90 -0.61
CA ASN A 219 10.02 4.46 -0.74
C ASN A 219 11.52 4.11 -0.64
N ASN A 220 12.37 4.78 -1.42
CA ASN A 220 13.80 4.55 -1.41
C ASN A 220 14.44 4.82 -0.03
N GLU A 221 14.00 5.86 0.66
CA GLU A 221 14.46 6.20 2.01
C GLU A 221 14.07 5.13 3.03
N TYR A 222 12.80 4.69 3.04
CA TYR A 222 12.36 3.58 3.89
C TYR A 222 13.16 2.31 3.60
N ARG A 223 13.39 1.97 2.32
CA ARG A 223 14.24 0.82 1.94
C ARG A 223 15.68 0.99 2.41
N ALA A 224 16.27 2.17 2.28
CA ALA A 224 17.63 2.47 2.75
C ALA A 224 17.76 2.36 4.28
N LEU A 225 16.68 2.65 5.01
CA LEU A 225 16.59 2.49 6.47
C LEU A 225 16.25 1.07 6.92
N GLY A 226 16.07 0.12 5.99
CA GLY A 226 15.89 -1.31 6.30
C GLY A 226 14.47 -1.84 6.16
N ALA A 227 13.52 -1.07 5.61
CA ALA A 227 12.18 -1.58 5.33
C ALA A 227 12.22 -2.70 4.28
N THR A 228 11.69 -3.85 4.63
CA THR A 228 11.49 -5.01 3.72
C THR A 228 10.01 -5.34 3.50
N LYS A 229 9.14 -4.78 4.34
CA LYS A 229 7.68 -4.93 4.27
C LYS A 229 7.05 -4.05 3.18
N PRO A 230 5.80 -4.30 2.77
CA PRO A 230 5.03 -3.36 1.97
C PRO A 230 5.00 -1.96 2.57
N ILE A 231 4.90 -0.95 1.69
CA ILE A 231 4.82 0.48 2.05
C ILE A 231 3.53 1.01 1.42
N HIS A 232 2.65 1.60 2.22
CA HIS A 232 1.31 2.05 1.84
C HIS A 232 1.15 3.51 2.24
N HIS A 233 1.33 4.43 1.29
CA HIS A 233 1.41 5.85 1.65
C HIS A 233 0.06 6.41 2.11
N ILE A 234 0.16 7.38 3.03
CA ILE A 234 -0.95 8.21 3.49
C ILE A 234 -0.83 9.57 2.79
N CYS A 235 -1.82 9.95 1.99
CA CYS A 235 -1.90 11.26 1.35
C CYS A 235 -2.75 12.20 2.21
N ALA A 236 -2.21 13.36 2.59
CA ALA A 236 -3.01 14.38 3.26
C ALA A 236 -3.85 15.20 2.26
N THR A 237 -5.07 15.55 2.67
CA THR A 237 -6.00 16.42 1.93
C THR A 237 -6.55 17.54 2.83
N GLU A 238 -5.89 17.85 3.94
CA GLU A 238 -6.41 18.71 5.01
C GLU A 238 -6.55 20.18 4.64
N TRP A 239 -5.81 20.67 3.63
CA TRP A 239 -5.79 22.10 3.27
C TRP A 239 -6.73 22.47 2.12
N ASP A 240 -7.39 21.49 1.50
CA ASP A 240 -8.31 21.70 0.36
C ASP A 240 -7.63 22.38 -0.84
N ILE A 241 -6.36 22.03 -1.08
CA ILE A 241 -5.53 22.54 -2.17
C ILE A 241 -5.24 21.43 -3.18
N ILE A 242 -5.05 20.18 -2.72
CA ILE A 242 -4.80 19.04 -3.60
C ILE A 242 -6.05 18.71 -4.42
N THR A 243 -5.88 18.56 -5.73
CA THR A 243 -6.97 18.27 -6.66
C THR A 243 -7.18 16.75 -6.83
N ALA A 244 -8.35 16.33 -7.29
CA ALA A 244 -8.59 14.91 -7.53
C ALA A 244 -7.63 14.25 -8.54
N PRO A 245 -7.26 14.89 -9.67
CA PRO A 245 -6.23 14.34 -10.55
C PRO A 245 -4.87 14.14 -9.87
N GLN A 246 -4.52 14.99 -8.90
CA GLN A 246 -3.29 14.84 -8.11
C GLN A 246 -3.41 13.70 -7.08
N ILE A 247 -4.58 13.52 -6.48
CA ILE A 247 -4.84 12.34 -5.63
C ILE A 247 -4.80 11.06 -6.47
N ASP A 248 -5.35 11.07 -7.69
CA ASP A 248 -5.27 9.93 -8.60
C ASP A 248 -3.81 9.62 -9.00
N GLU A 249 -2.99 10.65 -9.28
CA GLU A 249 -1.55 10.48 -9.49
C GLU A 249 -0.89 9.85 -8.26
N PHE A 250 -1.22 10.34 -7.07
CA PHE A 250 -0.70 9.82 -5.81
C PHE A 250 -1.05 8.32 -5.65
N ILE A 251 -2.31 7.95 -5.83
CA ILE A 251 -2.78 6.57 -5.72
C ILE A 251 -2.10 5.68 -6.77
N ALA A 252 -1.98 6.14 -8.01
CA ALA A 252 -1.33 5.38 -9.07
C ALA A 252 0.15 5.09 -8.77
N ALA A 253 0.87 6.07 -8.19
CA ALA A 253 2.27 5.92 -7.82
C ALA A 253 2.46 5.13 -6.51
N SER A 254 1.57 5.30 -5.52
CA SER A 254 1.68 4.65 -4.21
C SER A 254 1.12 3.22 -4.18
N GLY A 255 0.18 2.87 -5.06
CA GLY A 255 -0.33 1.51 -5.21
C GLY A 255 -1.70 1.22 -4.55
N PRO A 256 -2.11 -0.05 -4.53
CA PRO A 256 -3.50 -0.46 -4.29
C PRO A 256 -4.00 -0.23 -2.86
N GLU A 257 -3.12 0.00 -1.88
CA GLU A 257 -3.51 0.17 -0.47
C GLU A 257 -3.25 1.59 0.06
N THR A 258 -3.12 2.56 -0.84
CA THR A 258 -3.05 3.99 -0.50
C THR A 258 -4.23 4.43 0.34
N SER A 259 -4.02 5.42 1.22
CA SER A 259 -5.07 5.97 2.05
C SER A 259 -5.03 7.49 2.13
N LEU A 260 -6.20 8.10 2.38
CA LEU A 260 -6.34 9.55 2.52
C LEU A 260 -6.49 9.98 3.99
N TRP A 261 -5.65 10.92 4.41
CA TRP A 261 -5.71 11.62 5.68
C TRP A 261 -6.31 13.02 5.47
N ARG A 262 -7.43 13.37 6.07
CA ARG A 262 -8.35 12.56 6.85
C ARG A 262 -9.77 12.83 6.38
N VAL A 263 -10.72 12.03 6.86
CA VAL A 263 -12.14 12.26 6.62
C VAL A 263 -12.50 13.73 6.90
N PRO A 264 -13.10 14.45 5.92
CA PRO A 264 -13.35 15.88 6.06
C PRO A 264 -14.28 16.23 7.22
N GLY A 265 -13.98 17.36 7.84
CA GLY A 265 -14.57 17.81 9.10
C GLY A 265 -13.52 17.99 10.21
N GLY A 266 -13.96 18.42 11.38
CA GLY A 266 -13.11 18.52 12.57
C GLY A 266 -11.88 19.39 12.42
N GLY A 267 -12.03 20.55 11.78
CA GLY A 267 -10.90 21.46 11.50
C GLY A 267 -10.36 21.39 10.08
N THR A 268 -10.91 20.52 9.22
CA THR A 268 -10.63 20.52 7.78
C THR A 268 -11.86 21.01 6.97
N PRO A 269 -11.68 21.66 5.81
CA PRO A 269 -12.80 22.14 4.99
C PRO A 269 -13.73 21.02 4.49
N LEU A 270 -15.05 21.20 4.59
CA LEU A 270 -16.02 20.23 4.06
C LEU A 270 -16.00 20.15 2.52
N SER A 271 -15.44 21.15 1.83
CA SER A 271 -15.25 21.15 0.38
C SER A 271 -14.35 20.03 -0.12
N ILE A 272 -13.49 19.45 0.73
CA ILE A 272 -12.68 18.28 0.41
C ILE A 272 -13.55 17.11 -0.05
N TRP A 273 -14.79 16.99 0.45
CA TRP A 273 -15.74 15.97 -0.04
C TRP A 273 -16.02 16.11 -1.54
N ASN A 274 -16.05 17.33 -2.09
CA ASN A 274 -16.23 17.52 -3.53
C ASN A 274 -15.05 16.94 -4.31
N THR A 275 -13.83 17.13 -3.79
CA THR A 275 -12.61 16.55 -4.36
C THR A 275 -12.66 15.02 -4.27
N TRP A 276 -12.94 14.45 -3.09
CA TRP A 276 -13.02 13.00 -2.90
C TRP A 276 -14.10 12.33 -3.76
N ASN A 277 -15.21 13.01 -4.05
CA ASN A 277 -16.25 12.53 -4.98
C ASN A 277 -15.76 12.39 -6.43
N THR A 278 -14.63 13.00 -6.78
CA THR A 278 -14.06 12.95 -8.13
C THR A 278 -12.81 12.08 -8.24
N VAL A 279 -12.31 11.57 -7.12
CA VAL A 279 -11.17 10.63 -7.07
C VAL A 279 -11.59 9.27 -7.63
N ASN A 280 -10.67 8.61 -8.34
CA ASN A 280 -10.87 7.26 -8.85
C ASN A 280 -10.60 6.19 -7.77
N TRP A 281 -11.57 6.02 -6.87
CA TRP A 281 -11.54 4.96 -5.84
C TRP A 281 -11.64 3.53 -6.40
N HIS A 282 -12.00 3.37 -7.67
CA HIS A 282 -12.08 2.09 -8.37
C HIS A 282 -10.84 1.84 -9.25
N MET A 283 -9.70 2.48 -8.94
CA MET A 283 -8.48 2.27 -9.69
C MET A 283 -8.11 0.79 -9.74
N ASN A 284 -7.94 0.27 -10.95
CA ASN A 284 -7.66 -1.13 -11.22
C ASN A 284 -6.14 -1.39 -11.16
N PHE A 285 -5.74 -2.22 -10.19
CA PHE A 285 -4.37 -2.70 -9.98
C PHE A 285 -4.23 -4.21 -10.29
N CYS A 286 -5.19 -4.81 -11.00
CA CYS A 286 -5.21 -6.22 -11.38
C CYS A 286 -4.51 -6.40 -12.72
N ASP A 287 -4.68 -5.41 -13.61
CA ASP A 287 -4.12 -5.38 -14.96
C ASP A 287 -2.71 -4.80 -15.01
N THR A 288 -2.09 -4.53 -13.85
CA THR A 288 -0.64 -4.52 -13.69
C THR A 288 -0.10 -5.93 -13.88
N THR A 289 -0.29 -6.46 -15.09
CA THR A 289 0.80 -7.13 -15.77
C THR A 289 2.05 -6.32 -15.47
N VAL A 290 3.05 -6.96 -14.88
CA VAL A 290 4.42 -6.46 -14.84
C VAL A 290 4.95 -6.48 -16.28
N ALA A 291 4.22 -5.87 -17.22
CA ALA A 291 4.85 -5.23 -18.33
C ALA A 291 5.65 -4.12 -17.67
N ILE A 292 6.94 -4.39 -17.46
CA ILE A 292 7.94 -3.35 -17.64
C ILE A 292 7.46 -2.65 -18.91
N ALA A 293 6.87 -1.47 -18.77
CA ALA A 293 6.69 -0.59 -19.88
C ALA A 293 8.11 -0.31 -20.32
N ALA A 294 8.60 -1.15 -21.24
CA ALA A 294 9.69 -0.83 -22.10
C ALA A 294 9.16 0.35 -22.93
N LYS A 295 9.15 1.55 -22.32
CA LYS A 295 9.69 2.72 -23.01
C LYS A 295 10.90 2.15 -23.71
N ASN A 296 10.90 2.16 -25.04
CA ASN A 296 11.92 1.55 -25.87
C ASN A 296 13.31 2.02 -25.40
N ASN A 297 13.83 1.34 -24.38
CA ASN A 297 15.05 1.72 -23.72
C ASN A 297 16.10 1.44 -24.78
N PRO A 298 16.96 2.41 -25.11
CA PRO A 298 17.96 2.21 -26.14
C PRO A 298 18.75 0.94 -25.80
N THR A 299 18.51 -0.11 -26.59
CA THR A 299 19.03 -1.43 -26.27
C THR A 299 20.53 -1.41 -26.49
N ALA A 300 21.29 -1.44 -25.41
CA ALA A 300 22.71 -1.66 -25.48
C ALA A 300 22.99 -3.10 -25.92
N LYS A 301 23.63 -3.27 -27.07
CA LYS A 301 24.12 -4.58 -27.52
C LYS A 301 25.50 -4.82 -26.92
N ILE A 302 25.65 -5.98 -26.26
CA ILE A 302 26.90 -6.36 -25.61
C ILE A 302 27.34 -7.71 -26.15
N TYR A 303 28.49 -7.72 -26.82
CA TYR A 303 28.97 -8.92 -27.52
C TYR A 303 30.50 -8.92 -27.70
N PRO A 304 31.13 -10.10 -27.84
CA PRO A 304 30.54 -11.40 -27.57
C PRO A 304 30.19 -11.56 -26.08
N ASN A 305 29.21 -12.41 -25.78
CA ASN A 305 28.92 -12.81 -24.41
C ASN A 305 28.63 -14.33 -24.41
N PRO A 306 29.50 -15.16 -23.80
CA PRO A 306 30.71 -14.80 -23.05
C PRO A 306 31.86 -14.22 -23.90
N PHE A 307 32.72 -13.40 -23.30
CA PHE A 307 33.92 -12.81 -23.93
C PHE A 307 35.23 -13.37 -23.36
N ARG A 308 36.34 -13.08 -24.04
CA ARG A 308 37.71 -13.45 -23.62
C ARG A 308 38.62 -12.22 -23.59
N ASP A 309 39.05 -11.78 -24.77
CA ASP A 309 40.08 -10.73 -24.89
C ASP A 309 39.49 -9.36 -25.18
N GLN A 310 38.27 -9.32 -25.72
CA GLN A 310 37.58 -8.07 -26.03
C GLN A 310 36.08 -8.13 -25.73
N LEU A 311 35.53 -7.00 -25.34
CA LEU A 311 34.11 -6.78 -25.14
C LEU A 311 33.65 -5.57 -25.97
N THR A 312 32.61 -5.75 -26.78
CA THR A 312 31.95 -4.65 -27.50
C THR A 312 30.68 -4.25 -26.78
N VAL A 313 30.53 -2.94 -26.56
CA VAL A 313 29.32 -2.29 -26.07
C VAL A 313 28.85 -1.33 -27.16
N GLU A 314 27.63 -1.49 -27.63
CA GLU A 314 27.04 -0.68 -28.69
C GLU A 314 25.67 -0.15 -28.26
N THR A 315 25.40 1.13 -28.48
CA THR A 315 24.13 1.78 -28.16
C THR A 315 23.62 2.58 -29.35
N THR A 316 22.29 2.66 -29.46
CA THR A 316 21.60 3.53 -30.43
C THR A 316 21.39 4.95 -29.91
N LEU A 317 21.80 5.25 -28.67
CA LEU A 317 21.79 6.61 -28.13
C LEU A 317 22.65 7.52 -29.01
N GLN A 318 22.01 8.51 -29.63
CA GLN A 318 22.66 9.49 -30.49
C GLN A 318 23.25 10.68 -29.72
N GLU A 319 23.10 10.73 -28.39
CA GLU A 319 23.55 11.86 -27.59
C GLU A 319 24.99 11.73 -27.08
N ARG A 320 25.72 12.84 -27.06
CA ARG A 320 27.09 12.93 -26.53
C ARG A 320 27.14 12.97 -24.99
N THR A 321 26.05 12.66 -24.32
CA THR A 321 25.83 12.82 -22.87
C THR A 321 25.71 11.49 -22.12
N ALA A 322 25.63 10.34 -22.80
CA ALA A 322 25.53 9.07 -22.10
C ALA A 322 26.86 8.65 -21.46
N ARG A 323 26.77 8.05 -20.27
CA ARG A 323 27.86 7.60 -19.43
C ARG A 323 27.90 6.09 -19.43
N LEU A 324 29.01 5.50 -19.88
CA LEU A 324 29.26 4.06 -19.82
C LEU A 324 30.12 3.74 -18.61
N THR A 325 29.64 2.88 -17.72
CA THR A 325 30.41 2.36 -16.58
C THR A 325 30.33 0.84 -16.56
N ILE A 326 31.47 0.19 -16.32
CA ILE A 326 31.55 -1.28 -16.19
C ILE A 326 32.12 -1.63 -14.83
N TYR A 327 31.39 -2.51 -14.15
CA TYR A 327 31.70 -3.00 -12.82
C TYR A 327 32.07 -4.48 -12.88
N SER A 328 33.03 -4.88 -12.06
CA SER A 328 33.21 -6.29 -11.69
C SER A 328 32.08 -6.78 -10.78
N ALA A 329 31.99 -8.09 -10.56
CA ALA A 329 31.04 -8.71 -9.63
C ALA A 329 31.12 -8.17 -8.19
N THR A 330 32.25 -7.62 -7.76
CA THR A 330 32.43 -7.02 -6.42
C THR A 330 32.07 -5.53 -6.37
N GLY A 331 31.57 -4.96 -7.48
CA GLY A 331 31.23 -3.54 -7.59
C GLY A 331 32.43 -2.62 -7.92
N LYS A 332 33.65 -3.15 -8.07
CA LYS A 332 34.80 -2.35 -8.52
C LYS A 332 34.60 -1.86 -9.96
N ILE A 333 34.77 -0.56 -10.19
CA ILE A 333 34.75 0.05 -11.53
C ILE A 333 36.02 -0.34 -12.28
N LEU A 334 35.86 -0.89 -13.49
CA LEU A 334 36.95 -1.30 -14.37
C LEU A 334 37.05 -0.44 -15.61
N PHE A 335 35.94 0.16 -16.03
CA PHE A 335 35.91 1.08 -17.15
C PHE A 335 34.85 2.15 -16.91
N HIS A 336 35.17 3.38 -17.31
CA HIS A 336 34.27 4.51 -17.17
C HIS A 336 34.50 5.53 -18.28
N LYS A 337 33.40 6.00 -18.90
CA LYS A 337 33.44 7.00 -19.97
C LYS A 337 32.22 7.92 -19.87
N ASN A 338 32.45 9.21 -19.62
CA ASN A 338 31.40 10.22 -19.44
C ASN A 338 30.71 10.68 -20.74
N ARG A 339 31.26 10.33 -21.90
CA ARG A 339 30.69 10.66 -23.22
C ARG A 339 30.79 9.44 -24.12
N PHE A 340 29.73 8.64 -24.12
CA PHE A 340 29.62 7.40 -24.87
C PHE A 340 28.46 7.50 -25.85
N SER A 341 28.73 7.23 -27.12
CA SER A 341 27.72 7.09 -28.17
C SER A 341 28.20 6.06 -29.18
N GLY A 342 27.26 5.40 -29.86
CA GLY A 342 27.57 4.37 -30.85
C GLY A 342 28.27 3.15 -30.24
N ARG A 343 29.47 2.84 -30.71
CA ARG A 343 30.18 1.59 -30.42
C ARG A 343 31.49 1.82 -29.66
N GLN A 344 31.71 1.07 -28.59
CA GLN A 344 32.97 1.00 -27.84
C GLN A 344 33.47 -0.44 -27.81
N ILE A 345 34.72 -0.64 -28.20
CA ILE A 345 35.44 -1.91 -28.05
C ILE A 345 36.43 -1.75 -26.90
N LEU A 346 36.46 -2.73 -25.99
CA LEU A 346 37.28 -2.73 -24.80
C LEU A 346 38.22 -3.92 -24.85
N ALA A 347 39.51 -3.66 -24.66
CA ALA A 347 40.51 -4.67 -24.41
C ALA A 347 40.35 -5.15 -22.95
N THR A 348 40.12 -6.44 -22.75
CA THR A 348 39.73 -7.03 -21.46
C THR A 348 40.73 -8.05 -20.95
N GLU A 349 41.92 -8.17 -21.53
CA GLU A 349 42.91 -9.20 -21.21
C GLU A 349 43.27 -9.21 -19.71
N THR A 350 43.37 -8.02 -19.10
CA THR A 350 43.71 -7.82 -17.69
C THR A 350 42.54 -8.02 -16.72
N TRP A 351 41.33 -8.22 -17.21
CA TRP A 351 40.15 -8.38 -16.37
C TRP A 351 40.07 -9.83 -15.84
N PRO A 352 39.73 -10.08 -14.57
CA PRO A 352 39.54 -11.45 -14.07
C PRO A 352 38.44 -12.23 -14.81
N SER A 353 38.47 -13.57 -14.84
CA SER A 353 37.28 -14.31 -15.28
C SER A 353 36.12 -14.08 -14.30
N GLY A 354 34.89 -13.96 -14.80
CA GLY A 354 33.73 -13.70 -13.94
C GLY A 354 32.60 -12.88 -14.57
N LEU A 355 31.67 -12.44 -13.72
CA LEU A 355 30.50 -11.64 -14.09
C LEU A 355 30.84 -10.14 -14.07
N TYR A 356 30.30 -9.43 -15.05
CA TYR A 356 30.43 -7.99 -15.23
C TYR A 356 29.05 -7.34 -15.38
N LEU A 357 28.87 -6.19 -14.74
CA LEU A 357 27.70 -5.33 -14.90
C LEU A 357 28.08 -4.11 -15.73
N ILE A 358 27.32 -3.87 -16.80
CA ILE A 358 27.54 -2.77 -17.73
C ILE A 358 26.35 -1.83 -17.59
N GLN A 359 26.64 -0.57 -17.30
CA GLN A 359 25.65 0.48 -17.10
C GLN A 359 25.86 1.59 -18.13
N ILE A 360 24.79 2.00 -18.79
CA ILE A 360 24.76 3.16 -19.68
C ILE A 360 23.68 4.11 -19.15
N ALA A 361 24.08 5.29 -18.70
CA ALA A 361 23.19 6.29 -18.10
C ALA A 361 23.20 7.60 -18.90
N SER A 362 22.04 8.15 -19.24
CA SER A 362 21.86 9.54 -19.69
C SER A 362 21.07 10.33 -18.64
N GLU A 363 20.70 11.58 -18.91
CA GLU A 363 19.88 12.39 -17.98
C GLU A 363 18.55 11.70 -17.66
N ASP A 364 17.87 11.17 -18.70
CA ASP A 364 16.53 10.57 -18.54
C ASP A 364 16.48 9.04 -18.59
N ASN A 365 17.61 8.35 -18.81
CA ASN A 365 17.59 6.90 -19.06
C ASN A 365 18.72 6.17 -18.35
N LEU A 366 18.41 4.96 -17.87
CA LEU A 366 19.38 4.02 -17.32
C LEU A 366 19.19 2.64 -17.96
N SER A 367 20.21 2.17 -18.67
CA SER A 367 20.27 0.81 -19.20
C SER A 367 21.33 0.01 -18.45
N THR A 368 21.00 -1.21 -18.04
CA THR A 368 21.95 -2.15 -17.44
C THR A 368 21.95 -3.48 -18.18
N ALA A 369 23.11 -4.14 -18.22
CA ALA A 369 23.23 -5.46 -18.81
C ALA A 369 24.42 -6.23 -18.24
N LYS A 370 24.38 -7.55 -18.41
CA LYS A 370 25.34 -8.50 -17.83
C LYS A 370 26.23 -9.10 -18.91
N ALA A 371 27.52 -9.23 -18.63
CA ALA A 371 28.49 -9.93 -19.48
C ALA A 371 29.34 -10.90 -18.67
N ILE A 372 29.76 -12.00 -19.30
CA ILE A 372 30.55 -13.05 -18.66
C ILE A 372 31.91 -13.14 -19.36
N LYS A 373 33.01 -13.01 -18.61
CA LYS A 373 34.35 -13.34 -19.10
C LYS A 373 34.68 -14.79 -18.78
N LYS A 374 35.12 -15.55 -19.79
CA LYS A 374 35.68 -16.90 -19.60
C LYS A 374 37.15 -16.84 -19.22
#